data_AF-A0A0C1HEY7-F1
#
_entry.id   AF-A0A0C1HEY7-F1
#
_cell.length_a   1.000
_cell.length_b   1.000
_cell.length_c   1.000
_cell.angle_alpha   90.00
_cell.angle_beta   90.00
_cell.angle_gamma   90.00
#
_symmetry.space_group_name_H-M   'P 1'
#
loop_
_entity.id
_entity.type
_entity.pdbx_description
1 polymer ?
#
loop_
_entity_poly.entity_id
_entity_poly.type
_entity_poly.pdbx_seq_one_letter_code
_entity_poly.pdbx_strand_id
1 'polypeptide(L)'
;MYYFLMNRIKKYCSSLMGKAISYLNNYWEVFTLFLRIPGVPLTNNIAERMMKKTALNRKIAYFFRNETGAKIADILMSVMETSALNHVNSLQFSNCNSTILKRCLPESETLTPLGL
;
A
#
# COMPACT_ATOMS: atom_id res chain seq x y z
N MET A 1 -19.38 30.88 17.88
CA MET A 1 -18.11 31.50 17.44
C MET A 1 -17.37 30.68 16.36
N TYR A 2 -17.27 29.35 16.48
CA TYR A 2 -16.61 28.47 15.49
C TYR A 2 -17.18 28.53 14.06
N TYR A 3 -18.51 28.54 13.92
CA TYR A 3 -19.17 28.60 12.60
C TYR A 3 -18.90 29.89 11.81
N PHE A 4 -18.61 30.99 12.51
CA PHE A 4 -18.37 32.30 11.89
C PHE A 4 -16.94 32.43 11.34
N LEU A 5 -15.96 31.77 11.96
CA LEU A 5 -14.57 31.74 11.49
C LEU A 5 -14.42 30.81 10.26
N MET A 6 -15.10 29.66 10.26
CA MET A 6 -15.06 28.67 9.16
C MET A 6 -15.61 29.21 7.83
N ASN A 7 -16.64 30.07 7.87
CA ASN A 7 -17.20 30.67 6.65
C ASN A 7 -16.28 31.69 5.96
N ARG A 8 -15.22 32.18 6.62
CA ARG A 8 -14.24 33.09 6.00
C ARG A 8 -13.16 32.35 5.20
N ILE A 9 -12.86 31.10 5.54
CA ILE A 9 -11.85 30.28 4.85
C ILE A 9 -12.35 29.78 3.49
N LYS A 10 -13.67 29.62 3.33
CA LYS A 10 -14.33 29.21 2.07
C LYS A 10 -14.10 30.19 0.91
N LYS A 11 -13.62 31.40 1.19
CA LYS A 11 -13.27 32.46 0.24
C LYS A 11 -11.78 32.49 -0.11
N TYR A 12 -11.01 31.42 0.15
CA TYR A 12 -9.66 31.36 -0.42
C TYR A 12 -9.76 31.01 -1.90
N CYS A 13 -9.42 32.02 -2.71
CA CYS A 13 -9.26 32.01 -4.15
C CYS A 13 -8.67 30.68 -4.69
N SER A 14 -9.00 30.34 -5.94
CA SER A 14 -8.61 29.17 -6.75
C SER A 14 -7.10 28.87 -6.87
N SER A 15 -6.29 29.46 -6.02
CA SER A 15 -4.88 29.17 -5.74
C SER A 15 -4.64 27.78 -5.14
N LEU A 16 -3.41 27.28 -5.30
CA LEU A 16 -2.95 25.99 -4.76
C LEU A 16 -3.15 25.89 -3.24
N MET A 17 -2.94 27.00 -2.51
CA MET A 17 -3.14 27.09 -1.06
C MET A 17 -4.61 26.92 -0.67
N GLY A 18 -5.53 27.56 -1.39
CA GLY A 18 -6.97 27.42 -1.14
C GLY A 18 -7.46 25.98 -1.32
N LYS A 19 -6.91 25.27 -2.31
CA LYS A 19 -7.18 23.84 -2.51
C LYS A 19 -6.65 22.99 -1.36
N ALA A 20 -5.43 23.25 -0.87
CA ALA A 20 -4.86 22.52 0.27
C ALA A 20 -5.67 22.73 1.56
N ILE A 21 -6.09 23.97 1.84
CA ILE A 21 -6.91 24.27 3.03
C ILE A 21 -8.30 23.63 2.93
N SER A 22 -8.92 23.67 1.74
CA SER A 22 -10.20 22.99 1.49
C SER A 22 -10.08 21.48 1.67
N TYR A 23 -8.99 20.88 1.18
CA TYR A 23 -8.71 19.47 1.38
C TYR A 23 -8.58 19.11 2.87
N LEU A 24 -7.78 19.87 3.64
CA LEU A 24 -7.66 19.66 5.09
C LEU A 24 -9.01 19.76 5.81
N ASN A 25 -9.85 20.71 5.42
CA ASN A 25 -11.17 20.89 6.02
C ASN A 25 -12.12 19.72 5.70
N ASN A 26 -12.09 19.20 4.47
CA ASN A 26 -12.94 18.08 4.06
C ASN A 26 -12.57 16.77 4.76
N TYR A 27 -11.29 16.56 5.09
CA TYR A 27 -10.78 15.33 5.70
C TYR A 27 -10.41 15.49 7.19
N TRP A 28 -10.82 16.59 7.83
CA TRP A 28 -10.43 16.93 9.20
C TRP A 28 -10.76 15.83 10.22
N GLU A 29 -11.90 15.15 10.06
CA GLU A 29 -12.30 14.04 10.94
C GLU A 29 -11.35 12.85 10.85
N VAL A 30 -10.82 12.56 9.65
CA VAL A 30 -9.86 11.48 9.43
C VAL A 30 -8.48 11.88 9.97
N PHE A 31 -8.07 13.13 9.78
CA PHE A 31 -6.78 13.63 10.29
C PHE A 31 -6.72 13.69 11.82
N THR A 32 -7.86 13.87 12.49
CA THR A 32 -7.93 13.92 13.97
C THR A 32 -8.25 12.56 14.61
N LEU A 33 -8.27 11.48 13.82
CA LEU A 33 -8.64 10.14 14.28
C LEU A 33 -7.69 9.60 15.37
N PHE A 34 -6.43 10.03 15.37
CA PHE A 34 -5.46 9.71 16.42
C PHE A 34 -5.82 10.26 17.82
N LEU A 35 -6.67 11.29 17.88
CA LEU A 35 -7.19 11.82 19.16
C LEU A 35 -8.38 11.01 19.69
N ARG A 36 -9.08 10.29 18.80
CA ARG A 36 -10.29 9.53 19.14
C ARG A 36 -9.98 8.07 19.43
N ILE A 37 -9.01 7.47 18.73
CA ILE A 37 -8.67 6.06 18.84
C ILE A 37 -7.28 5.91 19.47
N PRO A 38 -7.16 5.27 20.66
CA PRO A 38 -5.86 5.03 21.28
C PRO A 38 -5.04 4.04 20.43
N GLY A 39 -3.75 4.33 20.25
CA GLY A 39 -2.81 3.46 19.54
C GLY A 39 -2.64 3.75 18.04
N VAL A 40 -3.37 4.72 17.48
CA VAL A 40 -3.18 5.13 16.08
C VAL A 40 -1.93 6.02 15.97
N PRO A 41 -0.99 5.70 15.06
CA PRO A 41 0.20 6.53 14.85
C PRO A 41 -0.18 7.90 14.27
N LEU A 42 0.41 8.96 14.81
CA LEU A 42 0.20 10.34 14.34
C LEU A 42 0.70 10.56 12.90
N THR A 43 1.69 9.78 12.46
CA THR A 43 2.34 9.94 11.16
C THR A 43 1.94 8.82 10.21
N ASN A 44 1.79 9.15 8.93
CA ASN A 44 1.50 8.18 7.86
C ASN A 44 2.76 7.44 7.37
N ASN A 45 3.87 7.52 8.11
CA ASN A 45 5.16 7.01 7.67
C ASN A 45 5.12 5.52 7.31
N ILE A 46 4.31 4.74 8.02
CA ILE A 46 4.15 3.30 7.76
C ILE A 46 3.53 3.08 6.37
N ALA A 47 2.40 3.75 6.07
CA ALA A 47 1.75 3.56 4.77
C ALA A 47 2.58 4.15 3.63
N GLU A 48 3.22 5.31 3.84
CA GLU A 48 4.14 5.89 2.85
C GLU A 48 5.30 4.94 2.54
N ARG A 49 5.88 4.30 3.57
CA ARG A 49 6.96 3.33 3.38
C ARG A 49 6.47 2.13 2.56
N MET A 50 5.27 1.63 2.81
CA MET A 50 4.68 0.54 2.00
C MET A 50 4.45 0.96 0.55
N MET A 51 3.86 2.14 0.32
CA MET A 51 3.59 2.66 -1.02
C MET A 51 4.88 2.97 -1.81
N LYS A 52 5.94 3.44 -1.14
CA LYS A 52 7.23 3.69 -1.79
C LYS A 52 7.85 2.41 -2.33
N LYS A 53 7.73 1.28 -1.62
CA LYS A 53 8.30 0.01 -2.05
C LYS A 53 7.58 -0.56 -3.27
N THR A 54 6.25 -0.45 -3.33
CA THR A 54 5.49 -0.86 -4.52
C THR A 54 5.79 0.04 -5.73
N ALA A 55 5.91 1.36 -5.51
CA ALA A 55 6.34 2.29 -6.56
C ALA A 55 7.76 1.98 -7.08
N LEU A 56 8.67 1.62 -6.18
CA LEU A 56 10.03 1.20 -6.54
C LEU A 56 10.02 -0.11 -7.34
N ASN A 57 9.23 -1.10 -6.91
CA ASN A 57 9.12 -2.38 -7.62
C ASN A 57 8.64 -2.18 -9.07
N ARG A 58 7.64 -1.32 -9.28
CA ARG A 58 7.17 -0.95 -10.62
C ARG A 58 8.26 -0.27 -11.46
N LYS A 59 9.07 0.59 -10.84
CA LYS A 59 10.19 1.25 -11.51
C LYS A 59 11.30 0.28 -11.91
N ILE A 60 11.58 -0.74 -11.09
CA ILE A 60 12.63 -1.73 -11.37
C ILE A 60 12.16 -2.74 -12.42
N ALA A 61 10.92 -3.21 -12.31
CA ALA A 61 10.39 -4.22 -13.21
C ALA A 61 10.15 -3.67 -14.63
N TYR A 62 9.89 -2.36 -14.77
CA TYR A 62 9.51 -1.64 -16.00
C TYR A 62 8.31 -2.27 -16.75
N PHE A 63 8.47 -3.49 -17.27
CA PHE A 63 7.44 -4.27 -17.93
C PHE A 63 7.60 -5.77 -17.62
N PHE A 64 6.47 -6.42 -17.34
CA PHE A 64 6.38 -7.88 -17.31
C PHE A 64 6.00 -8.39 -18.70
N ARG A 65 6.64 -9.46 -19.16
CA ARG A 65 6.36 -10.07 -20.47
C ARG A 65 4.96 -10.70 -20.54
N ASN A 66 4.52 -11.32 -19.44
CA ASN A 66 3.26 -12.04 -19.33
C ASN A 66 2.52 -11.65 -18.03
N GLU A 67 1.18 -11.69 -18.04
CA GLU A 67 0.36 -11.42 -16.85
C GLU A 67 0.64 -12.38 -15.69
N THR A 68 0.91 -13.65 -15.99
CA THR A 68 1.29 -14.65 -14.98
C THR A 68 2.60 -14.29 -14.29
N GLY A 69 3.58 -13.77 -15.04
CA GLY A 69 4.84 -13.28 -14.48
C GLY A 69 4.64 -12.06 -13.56
N ALA A 70 3.74 -11.15 -13.94
CA ALA A 70 3.36 -10.01 -13.09
C ALA A 70 2.71 -10.48 -11.78
N LYS A 71 1.77 -11.44 -11.86
CA LYS A 71 1.11 -12.01 -10.67
C LYS A 71 2.11 -12.68 -9.72
N ILE A 72 3.04 -13.47 -10.25
CA ILE A 72 4.08 -14.13 -9.44
C ILE A 72 4.98 -13.07 -8.78
N ALA A 73 5.39 -12.04 -9.51
CA ALA A 73 6.21 -10.95 -8.97
C ALA A 73 5.49 -10.18 -7.85
N ASP A 74 4.17 -9.94 -7.98
CA ASP A 74 3.37 -9.28 -6.96
C ASP A 74 3.21 -10.13 -5.68
N ILE A 75 3.05 -11.44 -5.84
CA ILE A 75 3.01 -12.39 -4.71
C ILE A 75 4.36 -12.40 -4.00
N LEU A 76 5.46 -12.48 -4.73
CA LEU A 76 6.81 -12.47 -4.17
C LEU A 76 7.09 -11.15 -3.44
N MET A 77 6.71 -10.00 -4.02
CA MET A 77 6.82 -8.70 -3.38
C MET A 77 6.08 -8.70 -2.03
N SER A 78 4.83 -9.18 -2.01
CA SER A 78 4.01 -9.22 -0.78
C SER A 78 4.64 -10.09 0.32
N VAL A 79 5.21 -11.23 -0.05
CA VAL A 79 5.88 -12.15 0.89
C VAL A 79 7.18 -11.54 1.43
N MET A 80 7.99 -10.93 0.56
CA MET A 80 9.21 -10.24 0.98
C MET A 80 8.88 -9.10 1.95
N GLU A 81 7.86 -8.29 1.66
CA GLU A 81 7.43 -7.21 2.55
C GLU A 81 6.96 -7.71 3.92
N THR A 82 6.17 -8.79 3.92
CA THR A 82 5.67 -9.40 5.15
C THR A 82 6.81 -9.99 5.98
N SER A 83 7.78 -10.64 5.34
CA SER A 83 8.94 -11.18 6.04
C SER A 83 9.84 -10.09 6.63
N ALA A 84 10.03 -8.99 5.91
CA ALA A 84 10.78 -7.82 6.37
C ALA A 84 10.11 -7.13 7.57
N LEU A 85 8.76 -7.09 7.60
CA LEU A 85 8.00 -6.59 8.76
C LEU A 85 8.16 -7.48 9.99
N ASN A 86 8.28 -8.79 9.81
CA ASN A 86 8.42 -9.76 10.89
C ASN A 86 9.88 -9.97 11.33
N HIS A 87 10.84 -9.28 10.70
CA HIS A 87 12.29 -9.46 10.94
C HIS A 87 12.77 -10.91 10.72
N VAL A 88 12.09 -11.67 9.85
CA VAL A 88 12.46 -13.04 9.50
C VAL A 88 13.04 -13.05 8.09
N ASN A 89 14.04 -13.90 7.85
CA ASN A 89 14.56 -14.09 6.51
C ASN A 89 13.45 -14.61 5.58
N SER A 90 13.27 -13.96 4.42
CA SER A 90 12.21 -14.28 3.45
C SER A 90 12.23 -15.75 3.02
N LEU A 91 13.42 -16.33 2.86
CA LEU A 91 13.61 -17.74 2.50
C LEU A 91 13.18 -18.70 3.61
N GLN A 92 13.39 -18.32 4.88
CA GLN A 92 12.93 -19.12 6.02
C GLN A 92 11.43 -18.97 6.24
N PHE A 93 10.90 -17.77 6.01
CA PHE A 93 9.47 -17.46 6.12
C PHE A 93 8.63 -18.22 5.09
N SER A 94 9.08 -18.32 3.82
CA SER A 94 8.41 -19.10 2.78
C SER A 94 8.36 -20.60 3.10
N ASN A 95 9.42 -21.12 3.71
CA ASN A 95 9.52 -22.54 4.06
C ASN A 95 8.62 -22.89 5.24
N CYS A 96 8.46 -21.98 6.21
CA CYS A 96 7.64 -22.19 7.39
C CYS A 96 6.12 -22.01 7.10
N ASN A 97 5.77 -21.03 6.25
CA ASN A 97 4.38 -20.71 5.88
C ASN A 97 3.99 -21.25 4.49
N SER A 98 4.33 -22.50 4.19
CA SER A 98 4.04 -23.13 2.88
C SER A 98 2.53 -23.17 2.54
N THR A 99 1.66 -23.07 3.55
CA THR A 99 0.19 -23.00 3.39
C THR A 99 -0.30 -21.68 2.80
N ILE A 100 0.35 -20.54 3.08
CA ILE A 100 -0.05 -19.23 2.56
C ILE A 100 0.37 -19.07 1.10
N LEU A 101 1.60 -19.50 0.76
CA LEU A 101 2.08 -19.51 -0.62
C LEU A 101 1.22 -20.39 -1.53
N LYS A 102 0.82 -21.58 -1.05
CA LYS A 102 -0.10 -22.48 -1.77
C LYS A 102 -1.49 -21.89 -2.00
N ARG A 103 -1.92 -20.91 -1.20
CA ARG A 103 -3.22 -20.24 -1.36
C ARG A 103 -3.16 -19.02 -2.27
N CYS A 104 -1.99 -18.40 -2.39
CA CYS A 104 -1.75 -17.23 -3.23
C CYS A 104 -1.27 -17.57 -4.65
N LEU A 105 -0.52 -18.68 -4.83
CA LEU A 105 -0.28 -19.22 -6.15
C LEU A 105 -1.57 -19.94 -6.61
N PRO A 106 -2.27 -19.47 -7.66
CA PRO A 106 -3.16 -20.37 -8.36
C PRO A 106 -2.31 -21.55 -8.83
N GLU A 107 -2.75 -22.77 -8.53
CA GLU A 107 -2.14 -23.97 -9.10
C GLU A 107 -2.00 -23.73 -10.60
N SER A 108 -0.77 -23.80 -11.11
CA SER A 108 -0.55 -23.91 -12.54
C SER A 108 -1.10 -25.26 -12.97
N GLU A 109 -2.40 -25.29 -13.29
CA GLU A 109 -2.95 -26.37 -14.10
C GLU A 109 -2.13 -26.45 -15.39
N THR A 110 -1.59 -27.64 -15.63
CA THR A 110 -0.92 -28.10 -16.86
C THR A 110 0.49 -27.53 -17.12
N LEU A 111 1.48 -28.10 -16.44
CA LEU A 111 2.60 -28.67 -17.21
C LEU A 111 1.97 -29.69 -18.16
N THR A 112 1.61 -29.27 -19.38
CA THR A 112 1.56 -30.23 -20.47
C THR A 112 2.94 -30.87 -20.53
N PRO A 113 3.08 -32.21 -20.41
CA PRO A 113 4.34 -32.83 -20.79
C PRO A 113 4.55 -32.46 -22.26
N LEU A 114 5.75 -32.02 -22.61
CA LEU A 114 6.18 -31.88 -24.00
C LEU A 114 5.79 -33.15 -24.75
N GLY A 115 4.72 -33.06 -25.53
CA GLY A 115 4.28 -34.05 -26.50
C GLY A 115 4.60 -33.50 -27.87
N LEU A 116 5.57 -34.14 -28.52
CA LEU A 116 6.32 -33.79 -29.74
C LEU A 116 7.40 -32.72 -29.60
#